data_AF-A0A2S8RDB2-F1
#
_entry.id   AF-A0A2S8RDB2-F1
#
_cell.length_a   1.000
_cell.length_b   1.000
_cell.length_c   1.000
_cell.angle_alpha   90.00
_cell.angle_beta   90.00
_cell.angle_gamma   90.00
#
_symmetry.space_group_name_H-M   'P 1'
#
loop_
_entity.id
_entity.type
_entity.pdbx_description
1 polymer ?
#
loop_
_entity_poly.entity_id
_entity_poly.type
_entity_poly.pdbx_seq_one_letter_code
_entity_poly.pdbx_strand_id
1 'polypeptide(L)'
;MKKYIIKILIISLLIQVINITVSTSSTNIKTVEESLDIANKYLQENVLGYYGYFKETNINGDEINEVLAVKGTPAFSDMPIFVYGSEERASIDAVKKGAIKVIKRPDEEGIPQYRCLGYTYSGDLFANPVFPPDYPSSQNVKTLNGRWVKEPWDYKHPYIQQWIKQRIFVPDRLLRSTGRRDFFAANIVDGPEPQYFSDGGSVEDYVHIIQPPTMHSWGLGIGFYFHNNGQNLRYKTFLLMPFEMLKKDISVQAESIPVGAGAERKVLVGINIKSTFTEDETTDYE
;
A
#
# COMPACT_ATOMS: atom_id res chain seq x y z
N MET A 1 38.36 5.06 -39.93
CA MET A 1 37.04 5.72 -40.02
C MET A 1 35.91 4.91 -39.38
N LYS A 2 35.67 3.64 -39.77
CA LYS A 2 34.62 2.77 -39.16
C LYS A 2 34.62 2.69 -37.62
N LYS A 3 35.81 2.63 -36.98
CA LYS A 3 35.94 2.53 -35.51
C LYS A 3 35.49 3.80 -34.75
N TYR A 4 35.59 4.96 -35.38
CA TYR A 4 35.15 6.25 -34.81
C TYR A 4 33.65 6.47 -35.05
N ILE A 5 33.13 6.01 -36.19
CA ILE A 5 31.69 6.03 -36.51
C ILE A 5 30.89 5.16 -35.51
N ILE A 6 31.40 3.97 -35.14
CA ILE A 6 30.76 3.08 -34.15
C ILE A 6 30.77 3.71 -32.75
N LYS A 7 31.86 4.37 -32.34
CA LYS A 7 31.92 5.07 -31.04
C LYS A 7 30.95 6.24 -30.97
N ILE A 8 30.80 7.01 -32.06
CA ILE A 8 29.84 8.13 -32.14
C ILE A 8 28.40 7.61 -32.11
N LEU A 9 28.10 6.49 -32.77
CA LEU A 9 26.78 5.84 -32.73
C LEU A 9 26.42 5.33 -31.33
N ILE A 10 27.37 4.70 -30.61
CA ILE A 10 27.14 4.22 -29.24
C ILE A 10 26.91 5.38 -28.27
N ILE A 11 27.67 6.48 -28.41
CA ILE A 11 27.49 7.69 -27.58
C ILE A 11 26.15 8.38 -27.92
N SER A 12 25.75 8.43 -29.19
CA SER A 12 24.45 8.97 -29.62
C SER A 12 23.28 8.12 -29.11
N LEU A 13 23.41 6.79 -29.10
CA LEU A 13 22.42 5.89 -28.50
C LEU A 13 22.30 6.12 -26.99
N LEU A 14 23.45 6.22 -26.29
CA LEU A 14 23.48 6.47 -24.83
C LEU A 14 22.88 7.84 -24.45
N ILE A 15 23.04 8.87 -25.30
CA ILE A 15 22.44 10.19 -25.06
C ILE A 15 20.91 10.17 -25.31
N GLN A 16 20.41 9.30 -26.19
CA GLN A 16 18.97 9.14 -26.41
C GLN A 16 18.27 8.41 -25.24
N VAL A 17 18.95 7.50 -24.53
CA VAL A 17 18.37 6.83 -23.35
C VAL A 17 18.27 7.78 -22.14
N ILE A 18 18.98 8.91 -22.13
CA ILE A 18 19.03 9.82 -20.97
C ILE A 18 17.91 10.88 -20.99
N ASN A 19 17.17 11.04 -22.10
CA ASN A 19 16.12 12.06 -22.21
C ASN A 19 14.68 11.55 -22.09
N ILE A 20 14.45 10.38 -21.49
CA ILE A 20 13.13 10.11 -20.93
C ILE A 20 13.03 10.85 -19.60
N THR A 21 12.96 12.19 -19.65
CA THR A 21 12.14 12.88 -18.65
C THR A 21 10.72 12.40 -18.91
N VAL A 22 10.34 11.31 -18.24
CA VAL A 22 8.95 11.06 -17.91
C VAL A 22 8.54 12.33 -17.20
N SER A 23 7.88 13.23 -17.94
CA SER A 23 7.21 14.36 -17.34
C SER A 23 6.10 13.72 -16.54
N THR A 24 6.40 13.39 -15.29
CA THR A 24 5.41 13.07 -14.27
C THR A 24 4.52 14.31 -14.25
N SER A 25 3.39 14.26 -14.93
CA SER A 25 2.30 15.16 -14.62
C SER A 25 1.77 14.70 -13.26
N SER A 26 2.57 14.90 -12.21
CA SER A 26 2.07 14.84 -10.84
C SER A 26 0.94 15.86 -10.84
N THR A 27 -0.31 15.38 -10.78
CA THR A 27 -1.45 16.26 -10.65
C THR A 27 -1.16 17.14 -9.44
N ASN A 28 -0.92 18.43 -9.67
CA ASN A 28 -0.47 19.35 -8.63
C ASN A 28 -1.71 19.74 -7.83
N ILE A 29 -2.12 18.84 -6.94
CA ILE A 29 -3.26 19.00 -6.03
C ILE A 29 -2.91 20.12 -5.06
N LYS A 30 -3.74 21.17 -5.03
CA LYS A 30 -3.50 22.37 -4.20
C LYS A 30 -4.48 22.49 -3.05
N THR A 31 -5.68 21.94 -3.18
CA THR A 31 -6.75 22.07 -2.19
C THR A 31 -7.31 20.70 -1.81
N VAL A 32 -7.95 20.66 -0.64
CA VAL A 32 -8.68 19.47 -0.17
C VAL A 32 -9.81 19.12 -1.12
N GLU A 33 -10.59 20.12 -1.56
CA GLU A 33 -11.68 19.96 -2.53
C GLU A 33 -11.18 19.29 -3.83
N GLU A 34 -10.08 19.79 -4.40
CA GLU A 34 -9.48 19.21 -5.61
C GLU A 34 -9.05 17.75 -5.38
N SER A 35 -8.42 17.46 -4.24
CA SER A 35 -7.98 16.12 -3.88
C SER A 35 -9.16 15.14 -3.76
N LEU A 36 -10.22 15.56 -3.08
CA LEU A 36 -11.44 14.77 -2.89
C LEU A 36 -12.16 14.55 -4.22
N ASP A 37 -12.26 15.57 -5.07
CA ASP A 37 -12.91 15.47 -6.37
C ASP A 37 -12.20 14.48 -7.30
N ILE A 38 -10.87 14.56 -7.36
CA ILE A 38 -10.04 13.63 -8.15
C ILE A 38 -10.20 12.19 -7.63
N ALA A 39 -10.13 12.01 -6.31
CA ALA A 39 -10.29 10.70 -5.69
C ALA A 39 -11.68 10.10 -5.92
N ASN A 40 -12.73 10.90 -5.76
CA ASN A 40 -14.11 10.47 -5.95
C ASN A 40 -14.43 10.22 -7.42
N LYS A 41 -13.90 11.02 -8.35
CA LYS A 41 -14.02 10.77 -9.79
C LYS A 41 -13.45 9.42 -10.16
N TYR A 42 -12.25 9.09 -9.64
CA TYR A 42 -11.66 7.78 -9.86
C TYR A 42 -12.56 6.64 -9.37
N LEU A 43 -13.06 6.73 -8.13
CA LEU A 43 -13.95 5.70 -7.57
C LEU A 43 -15.25 5.59 -8.37
N GLN A 44 -15.86 6.70 -8.76
CA GLN A 44 -17.07 6.71 -9.57
C GLN A 44 -16.88 6.03 -10.93
N GLU A 45 -15.74 6.27 -11.59
CA GLU A 45 -15.46 5.73 -12.92
C GLU A 45 -15.04 4.26 -12.90
N ASN A 46 -14.38 3.80 -11.82
CA ASN A 46 -13.72 2.49 -11.78
C ASN A 46 -14.30 1.52 -10.74
N VAL A 47 -15.09 2.01 -9.79
CA VAL A 47 -15.72 1.22 -8.73
C VAL A 47 -17.19 1.65 -8.64
N LEU A 48 -18.05 0.98 -9.42
CA LEU A 48 -19.45 1.38 -9.55
C LEU A 48 -20.17 1.41 -8.18
N GLY A 49 -20.89 2.50 -7.92
CA GLY A 49 -21.69 2.70 -6.70
C GLY A 49 -21.02 3.55 -5.61
N TYR A 50 -19.79 4.03 -5.81
CA TYR A 50 -19.03 4.80 -4.83
C TYR A 50 -18.95 6.30 -5.16
N TYR A 51 -20.11 6.90 -5.45
CA TYR A 51 -20.24 8.33 -5.78
C TYR A 51 -20.03 9.20 -4.54
N GLY A 52 -19.06 10.13 -4.59
CA GLY A 52 -18.79 11.06 -3.48
C GLY A 52 -18.47 10.36 -2.16
N TYR A 53 -17.68 9.27 -2.24
CA TYR A 53 -17.29 8.46 -1.09
C TYR A 53 -16.49 9.27 -0.06
N PHE A 54 -15.41 9.91 -0.49
CA PHE A 54 -14.61 10.79 0.38
C PHE A 54 -15.27 12.16 0.51
N LYS A 55 -15.24 12.72 1.71
CA LYS A 55 -15.83 14.02 2.06
C LYS A 55 -14.92 14.80 3.01
N GLU A 56 -15.28 16.04 3.32
CA GLU A 56 -14.57 16.85 4.33
C GLU A 56 -14.77 16.36 5.76
N THR A 57 -15.85 15.61 6.02
CA THR A 57 -16.11 14.96 7.30
C THR A 57 -16.38 13.47 7.12
N ASN A 58 -15.92 12.66 8.07
CA ASN A 58 -16.25 11.23 8.10
C ASN A 58 -17.69 11.01 8.58
N ILE A 59 -18.15 9.76 8.58
CA ILE A 59 -19.51 9.41 9.02
C ILE A 59 -19.81 9.74 10.50
N ASN A 60 -18.78 10.00 11.31
CA ASN A 60 -18.89 10.35 12.72
C ASN A 60 -18.80 11.88 12.96
N GLY A 61 -18.66 12.68 11.90
CA GLY A 61 -18.52 14.13 11.97
C GLY A 61 -17.10 14.62 12.27
N ASP A 62 -16.08 13.77 12.21
CA ASP A 62 -14.70 14.20 12.35
C ASP A 62 -14.21 14.86 11.06
N GLU A 63 -13.55 16.01 11.19
CA GLU A 63 -12.97 16.76 10.07
C GLU A 63 -11.75 16.05 9.46
N ILE A 64 -11.56 16.24 8.17
CA ILE A 64 -10.41 15.74 7.42
C ILE A 64 -9.14 16.49 7.81
N ASN A 65 -8.00 15.78 7.81
CA ASN A 65 -6.70 16.42 7.91
C ASN A 65 -6.33 17.06 6.56
N GLU A 66 -6.46 18.38 6.48
CA GLU A 66 -6.25 19.13 5.24
C GLU A 66 -4.83 18.96 4.66
N VAL A 67 -3.81 18.92 5.51
CA VAL A 67 -2.41 18.77 5.08
C VAL A 67 -2.19 17.40 4.44
N LEU A 68 -2.66 16.35 5.11
CA LEU A 68 -2.50 14.98 4.64
C LEU A 68 -3.35 14.69 3.40
N ALA A 69 -4.53 15.31 3.28
CA ALA A 69 -5.39 15.21 2.11
C ALA A 69 -4.77 15.82 0.85
N VAL A 70 -3.80 16.74 0.98
CA VAL A 70 -3.14 17.37 -0.18
C VAL A 70 -1.74 16.79 -0.43
N LYS A 71 -0.95 16.58 0.63
CA LYS A 71 0.48 16.24 0.51
C LYS A 71 0.89 14.95 1.18
N GLY A 72 0.03 14.31 1.98
CA GLY A 72 0.41 13.15 2.78
C GLY A 72 1.68 13.38 3.61
N THR A 73 2.54 12.36 3.66
CA THR A 73 3.87 12.42 4.30
C THR A 73 4.89 11.69 3.42
N PRO A 74 6.21 11.77 3.72
CA PRO A 74 7.22 11.01 2.99
C PRO A 74 6.97 9.50 2.97
N ALA A 75 6.34 8.95 4.02
CA ALA A 75 5.95 7.54 4.09
C ALA A 75 4.91 7.14 3.03
N PHE A 76 4.22 8.13 2.46
CA PHE A 76 3.25 7.99 1.38
C PHE A 76 3.75 8.69 0.10
N SER A 77 5.07 8.82 -0.09
CA SER A 77 5.67 9.47 -1.26
C SER A 77 5.13 10.89 -1.52
N ASP A 78 4.79 11.61 -0.44
CA ASP A 78 4.19 12.94 -0.47
C ASP A 78 2.91 13.01 -1.32
N MET A 79 2.15 11.90 -1.38
CA MET A 79 0.83 11.82 -2.03
C MET A 79 -0.31 11.83 -1.01
N PRO A 80 -1.50 12.34 -1.40
CA PRO A 80 -2.68 12.38 -0.56
C PRO A 80 -3.02 11.09 0.21
N ILE A 81 -3.43 11.29 1.46
CA ILE A 81 -4.19 10.32 2.25
C ILE A 81 -5.38 11.00 2.91
N PHE A 82 -6.52 10.31 2.92
CA PHE A 82 -7.73 10.82 3.54
C PHE A 82 -7.86 10.24 4.94
N VAL A 83 -7.50 11.05 5.94
CA VAL A 83 -7.62 10.70 7.36
C VAL A 83 -8.38 11.79 8.10
N TYR A 84 -9.15 11.37 9.09
CA TYR A 84 -10.13 12.20 9.78
C TYR A 84 -9.90 12.19 11.29
N GLY A 85 -10.23 13.27 11.97
CA GLY A 85 -10.10 13.39 13.42
C GLY A 85 -8.64 13.41 13.91
N SER A 86 -8.42 13.06 15.17
CA SER A 86 -7.10 13.16 15.80
C SER A 86 -6.33 11.84 15.88
N GLU A 87 -5.02 11.93 15.68
CA GLU A 87 -4.06 10.83 15.83
C GLU A 87 -4.11 10.22 17.25
N GLU A 88 -4.22 11.07 18.27
CA GLU A 88 -4.26 10.65 19.67
C GLU A 88 -5.51 9.82 19.97
N ARG A 89 -6.71 10.30 19.58
CA ARG A 89 -7.97 9.59 19.84
C ARG A 89 -8.00 8.25 19.09
N ALA A 90 -7.59 8.26 17.83
CA ALA A 90 -7.47 7.04 17.03
C ALA A 90 -6.48 6.04 17.66
N SER A 91 -5.34 6.53 18.15
CA SER A 91 -4.33 5.66 18.78
C SER A 91 -4.81 5.08 20.11
N ILE A 92 -5.56 5.85 20.90
CA ILE A 92 -6.24 5.36 22.12
C ILE A 92 -7.23 4.25 21.76
N ASP A 93 -8.04 4.46 20.72
CA ASP A 93 -9.02 3.48 20.25
C ASP A 93 -8.35 2.19 19.74
N ALA A 94 -7.25 2.31 18.99
CA ALA A 94 -6.50 1.18 18.45
C ALA A 94 -5.96 0.24 19.52
N VAL A 95 -5.71 0.73 20.74
CA VAL A 95 -5.19 -0.10 21.83
C VAL A 95 -6.28 -0.60 22.78
N LYS A 96 -7.55 -0.22 22.63
CA LYS A 96 -8.64 -0.62 23.56
C LYS A 96 -8.74 -2.13 23.75
N LYS A 97 -8.76 -2.92 22.67
CA LYS A 97 -8.82 -4.39 22.72
C LYS A 97 -7.47 -5.07 22.41
N GLY A 98 -6.42 -4.31 22.14
CA GLY A 98 -5.07 -4.84 21.91
C GLY A 98 -4.37 -5.28 23.19
N ALA A 99 -3.49 -6.28 23.11
CA ALA A 99 -2.66 -6.68 24.24
C ALA A 99 -1.63 -5.60 24.61
N ILE A 100 -1.10 -4.89 23.61
CA ILE A 100 -0.14 -3.80 23.77
C ILE A 100 -0.90 -2.47 23.86
N LYS A 101 -0.66 -1.72 24.93
CA LYS A 101 -1.35 -0.46 25.25
C LYS A 101 -0.56 0.81 24.88
N VAL A 102 0.35 0.70 23.92
CA VAL A 102 1.22 1.82 23.53
C VAL A 102 0.59 2.60 22.38
N ILE A 103 0.34 3.90 22.62
CA ILE A 103 -0.28 4.81 21.66
C ILE A 103 0.72 5.67 20.89
N LYS A 104 1.96 5.85 21.41
CA LYS A 104 3.00 6.70 20.83
C LYS A 104 4.40 6.12 21.09
N ARG A 105 5.31 6.19 20.11
CA ARG A 105 6.73 5.80 20.22
C ARG A 105 7.61 6.67 19.32
N PRO A 106 8.89 6.92 19.67
CA PRO A 106 9.81 7.55 18.75
C PRO A 106 10.12 6.66 17.54
N ASP A 107 10.21 7.24 16.35
CA ASP A 107 10.81 6.59 15.16
C ASP A 107 12.34 6.48 15.27
N GLU A 108 13.00 6.08 14.17
CA GLU A 108 14.46 5.88 14.12
C GLU A 108 15.23 7.19 14.37
N GLU A 109 14.64 8.33 14.01
CA GLU A 109 15.16 9.68 14.23
C GLU A 109 14.81 10.26 15.61
N GLY A 110 14.04 9.53 16.42
CA GLY A 110 13.62 9.97 17.76
C GLY A 110 12.36 10.83 17.77
N ILE A 111 11.69 11.03 16.64
CA ILE A 111 10.48 11.84 16.53
C ILE A 111 9.27 11.01 17.02
N PRO A 112 8.47 11.53 17.97
CA PRO A 112 7.33 10.79 18.50
C PRO A 112 6.22 10.54 17.48
N GLN A 113 6.01 9.30 17.08
CA GLN A 113 4.96 8.83 16.18
C GLN A 113 3.77 8.22 16.92
N TYR A 114 2.56 8.63 16.57
CA TYR A 114 1.32 7.98 17.04
C TYR A 114 1.07 6.67 16.29
N ARG A 115 0.35 5.72 16.92
CA ARG A 115 0.02 4.42 16.32
C ARG A 115 -0.92 4.55 15.12
N CYS A 116 -1.79 5.54 15.14
CA CYS A 116 -2.75 5.83 14.08
C CYS A 116 -2.63 7.30 13.67
N LEU A 117 -2.86 7.57 12.39
CA LEU A 117 -2.92 8.93 11.82
C LEU A 117 -4.31 9.56 11.97
N GLY A 118 -5.31 8.76 12.34
CA GLY A 118 -6.70 9.19 12.47
C GLY A 118 -7.65 8.06 12.15
N TYR A 119 -8.81 8.42 11.63
CA TYR A 119 -9.86 7.52 11.18
C TYR A 119 -10.04 7.61 9.66
N THR A 120 -10.66 6.61 9.05
CA THR A 120 -11.11 6.66 7.65
C THR A 120 -12.44 7.38 7.53
N TYR A 121 -12.92 7.58 6.29
CA TYR A 121 -14.28 8.09 6.04
C TYR A 121 -15.35 7.26 6.76
N SER A 122 -15.15 5.95 6.85
CA SER A 122 -16.05 4.98 7.49
C SER A 122 -15.94 4.91 9.01
N GLY A 123 -15.05 5.70 9.61
CA GLY A 123 -14.79 5.68 11.05
C GLY A 123 -13.91 4.50 11.50
N ASP A 124 -13.32 3.77 10.57
CA ASP A 124 -12.31 2.75 10.88
C ASP A 124 -10.98 3.40 11.25
N LEU A 125 -10.08 2.65 11.90
CA LEU A 125 -8.77 3.17 12.31
C LEU A 125 -7.80 3.20 11.12
N PHE A 126 -7.13 4.34 10.91
CA PHE A 126 -6.06 4.47 9.93
C PHE A 126 -4.70 4.35 10.63
N ALA A 127 -4.04 3.21 10.50
CA ALA A 127 -2.74 2.96 11.13
C ALA A 127 -1.62 3.83 10.52
N ASN A 128 -0.67 4.20 11.36
CA ASN A 128 0.51 4.95 10.93
C ASN A 128 1.63 3.96 10.50
N PRO A 129 2.04 3.93 9.23
CA PRO A 129 3.08 3.01 8.76
C PRO A 129 4.47 3.32 9.36
N VAL A 130 4.73 4.55 9.81
CA VAL A 130 6.02 4.89 10.47
C VAL A 130 6.01 4.57 11.96
N PHE A 131 4.88 4.11 12.52
CA PHE A 131 4.86 3.70 13.92
C PHE A 131 5.75 2.46 14.11
N PRO A 132 6.72 2.50 15.05
CA PRO A 132 7.64 1.40 15.26
C PRO A 132 6.92 0.08 15.54
N PRO A 133 7.34 -1.03 14.92
CA PRO A 133 6.67 -2.30 15.11
C PRO A 133 6.71 -2.71 16.59
N ASP A 134 5.64 -3.35 17.05
CA ASP A 134 5.54 -3.87 18.41
C ASP A 134 6.54 -4.99 18.71
N TYR A 135 7.15 -5.57 17.66
CA TYR A 135 8.09 -6.68 17.73
C TYR A 135 9.23 -6.46 16.72
N PRO A 136 10.45 -6.92 17.01
CA PRO A 136 11.60 -6.74 16.12
C PRO A 136 11.42 -7.45 14.77
N SER A 137 11.98 -6.88 13.71
CA SER A 137 11.87 -7.36 12.32
C SER A 137 12.41 -8.77 12.09
N SER A 138 13.33 -9.26 12.93
CA SER A 138 13.79 -10.65 12.90
C SER A 138 12.72 -11.67 13.28
N GLN A 139 11.67 -11.24 14.00
CA GLN A 139 10.46 -12.04 14.20
C GLN A 139 9.49 -11.92 13.01
N ASN A 140 9.62 -10.91 12.13
CA ASN A 140 8.66 -10.66 11.04
C ASN A 140 8.62 -11.78 9.99
N VAL A 141 9.77 -12.40 9.70
CA VAL A 141 9.86 -13.56 8.78
C VAL A 141 9.24 -14.83 9.41
N LYS A 142 9.22 -14.94 10.74
CA LYS A 142 8.49 -16.02 11.46
C LYS A 142 7.02 -15.67 11.76
N THR A 143 6.62 -14.40 11.76
CA THR A 143 5.21 -13.99 11.90
C THR A 143 4.41 -14.10 10.61
N LEU A 144 5.05 -14.23 9.45
CA LEU A 144 4.39 -14.60 8.19
C LEU A 144 3.94 -16.07 8.16
N ASN A 145 4.52 -16.93 9.01
CA ASN A 145 4.05 -18.31 9.28
C ASN A 145 2.89 -18.36 10.30
N GLY A 146 2.17 -17.25 10.49
CA GLY A 146 0.93 -17.23 11.26
C GLY A 146 -0.22 -17.87 10.48
N ARG A 147 -1.22 -18.40 11.19
CA ARG A 147 -2.48 -18.79 10.55
C ARG A 147 -3.28 -17.52 10.28
N TRP A 148 -3.23 -17.02 9.05
CA TRP A 148 -3.98 -15.85 8.62
C TRP A 148 -5.48 -16.09 8.75
N VAL A 149 -6.20 -15.05 9.17
CA VAL A 149 -7.65 -15.08 9.29
C VAL A 149 -8.24 -14.81 7.92
N LYS A 150 -8.82 -15.84 7.31
CA LYS A 150 -9.60 -15.72 6.09
C LYS A 150 -10.89 -14.93 6.37
N GLU A 151 -11.26 -14.05 5.45
CA GLU A 151 -12.46 -13.21 5.50
C GLU A 151 -12.60 -12.44 6.83
N PRO A 152 -11.59 -11.62 7.23
CA PRO A 152 -11.58 -10.99 8.55
C PRO A 152 -12.78 -10.06 8.81
N TRP A 153 -13.43 -9.56 7.75
CA TRP A 153 -14.67 -8.76 7.84
C TRP A 153 -15.88 -9.54 8.38
N ASP A 154 -15.85 -10.88 8.33
CA ASP A 154 -16.88 -11.77 8.88
C ASP A 154 -16.53 -12.34 10.26
N TYR A 155 -15.31 -12.09 10.72
CA TYR A 155 -14.80 -12.69 11.94
C TYR A 155 -15.32 -11.99 13.20
N LYS A 156 -16.09 -12.72 14.03
CA LYS A 156 -16.73 -12.22 15.26
C LYS A 156 -15.79 -12.12 16.46
N HIS A 157 -14.62 -11.52 16.28
CA HIS A 157 -13.66 -11.29 17.36
C HIS A 157 -13.59 -9.80 17.73
N PRO A 158 -13.76 -9.42 19.01
CA PRO A 158 -13.80 -8.01 19.42
C PRO A 158 -12.58 -7.20 19.00
N TYR A 159 -11.41 -7.84 18.95
CA TYR A 159 -10.18 -7.18 18.46
C TYR A 159 -10.20 -6.91 16.95
N ILE A 160 -10.80 -7.78 16.13
CA ILE A 160 -10.93 -7.52 14.68
C ILE A 160 -11.99 -6.45 14.43
N GLN A 161 -13.14 -6.57 15.09
CA GLN A 161 -14.26 -5.63 15.00
C GLN A 161 -13.94 -4.24 15.57
N GLN A 162 -12.83 -4.04 16.29
CA GLN A 162 -12.38 -2.70 16.64
C GLN A 162 -11.79 -1.96 15.43
N TRP A 163 -11.16 -2.70 14.51
CA TRP A 163 -10.50 -2.16 13.31
C TRP A 163 -11.43 -2.15 12.10
N ILE A 164 -12.26 -3.19 11.95
CA ILE A 164 -13.21 -3.33 10.83
C ILE A 164 -14.62 -3.06 11.35
N LYS A 165 -15.13 -1.86 11.10
CA LYS A 165 -16.50 -1.42 11.40
C LYS A 165 -17.42 -1.62 10.21
N GLN A 166 -16.90 -1.47 9.00
CA GLN A 166 -17.71 -1.52 7.79
C GLN A 166 -17.20 -2.55 6.78
N ARG A 167 -18.12 -3.04 5.95
CA ARG A 167 -17.87 -4.07 4.93
C ARG A 167 -17.97 -3.48 3.54
N ILE A 168 -17.22 -2.41 3.31
CA ILE A 168 -17.37 -1.61 2.11
C ILE A 168 -16.68 -2.27 0.92
N PHE A 169 -15.39 -2.54 1.02
CA PHE A 169 -14.55 -3.06 -0.05
C PHE A 169 -14.21 -4.54 0.17
N VAL A 170 -15.25 -5.37 0.31
CA VAL A 170 -15.10 -6.83 0.40
C VAL A 170 -15.14 -7.46 -1.01
N PRO A 171 -14.47 -8.59 -1.26
CA PRO A 171 -14.30 -9.16 -2.61
C PRO A 171 -15.60 -9.35 -3.39
N ASP A 172 -16.67 -9.84 -2.74
CA ASP A 172 -17.97 -10.03 -3.39
C ASP A 172 -18.63 -8.72 -3.85
N ARG A 173 -18.40 -7.63 -3.13
CA ARG A 173 -18.88 -6.29 -3.53
C ARG A 173 -18.03 -5.75 -4.67
N LEU A 174 -16.71 -5.90 -4.58
CA LEU A 174 -15.78 -5.50 -5.64
C LEU A 174 -16.07 -6.22 -6.95
N LEU A 175 -16.37 -7.52 -6.91
CA LEU A 175 -16.78 -8.28 -8.10
C LEU A 175 -18.01 -7.67 -8.78
N ARG A 176 -19.01 -7.26 -8.00
CA ARG A 176 -20.22 -6.62 -8.54
C ARG A 176 -19.96 -5.21 -9.07
N SER A 177 -19.07 -4.47 -8.44
CA SER A 177 -18.78 -3.07 -8.78
C SER A 177 -17.73 -2.89 -9.88
N THR A 178 -16.86 -3.88 -10.09
CA THR A 178 -15.67 -3.76 -10.95
C THR A 178 -15.51 -4.92 -11.93
N GLY A 179 -16.28 -6.00 -11.76
CA GLY A 179 -16.05 -7.26 -12.48
C GLY A 179 -14.90 -8.10 -11.92
N ARG A 180 -14.17 -7.61 -10.90
CA ARG A 180 -13.00 -8.27 -10.31
C ARG A 180 -13.09 -8.38 -8.79
N ARG A 181 -12.85 -9.57 -8.27
CA ARG A 181 -12.74 -9.82 -6.82
C ARG A 181 -11.48 -9.21 -6.24
N ASP A 182 -10.40 -9.29 -7.00
CA ASP A 182 -9.02 -8.95 -6.68
C ASP A 182 -8.65 -7.53 -7.13
N PHE A 183 -9.64 -6.66 -7.35
CA PHE A 183 -9.46 -5.36 -8.01
C PHE A 183 -8.32 -4.50 -7.42
N PHE A 184 -8.13 -4.55 -6.10
CA PHE A 184 -7.08 -3.81 -5.40
C PHE A 184 -5.84 -4.64 -5.05
N ALA A 185 -5.78 -5.92 -5.43
CA ALA A 185 -4.71 -6.84 -5.03
C ALA A 185 -3.33 -6.34 -5.48
N ALA A 186 -3.23 -5.83 -6.71
CA ALA A 186 -1.98 -5.29 -7.27
C ALA A 186 -1.49 -4.03 -6.52
N ASN A 187 -2.38 -3.28 -5.87
CA ASN A 187 -2.03 -2.09 -5.11
C ASN A 187 -1.40 -2.42 -3.76
N ILE A 188 -1.56 -3.64 -3.24
CA ILE A 188 -1.12 -3.99 -1.88
C ILE A 188 0.41 -4.09 -1.84
N VAL A 189 1.04 -3.18 -1.10
CA VAL A 189 2.49 -3.20 -0.85
C VAL A 189 2.83 -4.27 0.19
N ASP A 190 3.78 -5.16 -0.14
CA ASP A 190 4.26 -6.25 0.71
C ASP A 190 3.12 -7.11 1.32
N GLY A 191 2.14 -7.42 0.47
CA GLY A 191 1.02 -8.30 0.79
C GLY A 191 1.48 -9.72 1.17
N PRO A 192 0.67 -10.45 1.97
CA PRO A 192 1.01 -11.81 2.34
C PRO A 192 0.97 -12.73 1.11
N GLU A 193 2.02 -13.54 0.96
CA GLU A 193 2.14 -14.46 -0.18
C GLU A 193 1.25 -15.71 0.00
N PRO A 194 0.76 -16.31 -1.10
CA PRO A 194 -0.13 -17.46 -1.05
C PRO A 194 0.37 -18.66 -0.24
N GLN A 195 1.69 -18.86 -0.16
CA GLN A 195 2.30 -19.94 0.62
C GLN A 195 2.00 -19.86 2.13
N TYR A 196 1.55 -18.69 2.63
CA TYR A 196 1.19 -18.49 4.03
C TYR A 196 -0.31 -18.71 4.30
N PHE A 197 -1.13 -18.99 3.28
CA PHE A 197 -2.57 -19.20 3.41
C PHE A 197 -2.89 -20.67 3.67
N SER A 198 -2.99 -21.06 4.94
CA SER A 198 -3.28 -22.46 5.32
C SER A 198 -4.60 -23.00 4.77
N ASP A 199 -5.57 -22.11 4.52
CA ASP A 199 -6.90 -22.46 4.03
C ASP A 199 -7.04 -22.23 2.50
N GLY A 200 -5.90 -21.96 1.83
CA GLY A 200 -5.84 -21.59 0.42
C GLY A 200 -6.57 -20.28 0.09
N GLY A 201 -6.48 -19.87 -1.17
CA GLY A 201 -7.07 -18.62 -1.67
C GLY A 201 -6.01 -17.61 -2.05
N SER A 202 -6.44 -16.35 -2.15
CA SER A 202 -5.63 -15.24 -2.66
C SER A 202 -5.62 -14.07 -1.67
N VAL A 203 -4.78 -13.07 -1.90
CA VAL A 203 -4.55 -11.96 -0.96
C VAL A 203 -5.84 -11.22 -0.57
N GLU A 204 -6.78 -11.07 -1.51
CA GLU A 204 -8.08 -10.43 -1.30
C GLU A 204 -9.00 -11.18 -0.32
N ASP A 205 -8.74 -12.47 -0.08
CA ASP A 205 -9.47 -13.26 0.92
C ASP A 205 -8.97 -12.98 2.36
N TYR A 206 -7.77 -12.39 2.50
CA TYR A 206 -7.09 -12.23 3.80
C TYR A 206 -6.82 -10.77 4.19
N VAL A 207 -6.78 -9.86 3.21
CA VAL A 207 -6.57 -8.43 3.44
C VAL A 207 -7.88 -7.68 3.22
N HIS A 208 -8.43 -7.13 4.29
CA HIS A 208 -9.57 -6.23 4.22
C HIS A 208 -9.11 -4.82 3.80
N ILE A 209 -9.73 -4.25 2.77
CA ILE A 209 -9.49 -2.88 2.36
C ILE A 209 -10.33 -1.94 3.23
N ILE A 210 -9.68 -1.30 4.20
CA ILE A 210 -10.30 -0.32 5.10
C ILE A 210 -10.58 0.98 4.33
N GLN A 211 -9.62 1.41 3.52
CA GLN A 211 -9.73 2.58 2.66
C GLN A 211 -9.11 2.26 1.30
N PRO A 212 -9.83 2.48 0.18
CA PRO A 212 -9.31 2.16 -1.13
C PRO A 212 -8.23 3.17 -1.53
N PRO A 213 -7.22 2.75 -2.29
CA PRO A 213 -6.40 3.69 -3.04
C PRO A 213 -7.23 4.32 -4.15
N THR A 214 -6.77 5.46 -4.66
CA THR A 214 -7.32 6.07 -5.87
C THR A 214 -6.24 6.27 -6.91
N MET A 215 -6.52 7.05 -7.97
CA MET A 215 -5.51 7.39 -8.95
C MET A 215 -4.27 8.04 -8.30
N HIS A 216 -4.48 8.93 -7.33
CA HIS A 216 -3.42 9.78 -6.76
C HIS A 216 -3.38 9.77 -5.22
N SER A 217 -4.17 8.93 -4.54
CA SER A 217 -4.17 8.84 -3.07
C SER A 217 -3.92 7.42 -2.60
N TRP A 218 -3.18 7.28 -1.50
CA TRP A 218 -2.91 5.98 -0.89
C TRP A 218 -4.15 5.45 -0.17
N GLY A 219 -4.27 4.12 -0.18
CA GLY A 219 -5.25 3.38 0.63
C GLY A 219 -4.58 2.63 1.78
N LEU A 220 -5.41 1.96 2.59
CA LEU A 220 -4.98 1.15 3.70
C LEU A 220 -5.76 -0.17 3.76
N GLY A 221 -5.02 -1.25 3.83
CA GLY A 221 -5.51 -2.61 4.05
C GLY A 221 -5.10 -3.11 5.42
N ILE A 222 -5.80 -4.12 5.91
CA ILE A 222 -5.46 -4.81 7.16
C ILE A 222 -5.71 -6.30 7.02
N GLY A 223 -4.78 -7.10 7.53
CA GLY A 223 -4.95 -8.53 7.69
C GLY A 223 -4.68 -8.94 9.13
N PHE A 224 -5.25 -10.06 9.53
CA PHE A 224 -5.11 -10.61 10.89
C PHE A 224 -4.53 -11.99 10.83
N TYR A 225 -3.74 -12.36 11.84
CA TYR A 225 -3.13 -13.67 11.91
C TYR A 225 -2.97 -14.11 13.36
N PHE A 226 -3.12 -15.42 13.57
CA PHE A 226 -2.83 -16.04 14.84
C PHE A 226 -1.37 -16.47 14.94
N HIS A 227 -0.74 -16.14 16.06
CA HIS A 227 0.62 -16.51 16.44
C HIS A 227 0.60 -17.36 17.73
N ASN A 228 1.73 -17.99 18.08
CA ASN A 228 1.86 -18.89 19.24
C ASN A 228 0.78 -19.98 19.27
N ASN A 229 0.71 -20.80 18.20
CA ASN A 229 -0.24 -21.91 18.09
C ASN A 229 -1.74 -21.54 18.19
N GLY A 230 -2.12 -20.30 17.88
CA GLY A 230 -3.53 -19.88 17.93
C GLY A 230 -3.88 -18.98 19.12
N GLN A 231 -2.95 -18.78 20.06
CA GLN A 231 -3.26 -18.09 21.32
C GLN A 231 -3.26 -16.56 21.19
N ASN A 232 -2.47 -16.02 20.26
CA ASN A 232 -2.30 -14.57 20.14
C ASN A 232 -2.75 -14.09 18.77
N LEU A 233 -3.80 -13.26 18.76
CA LEU A 233 -4.25 -12.59 17.55
C LEU A 233 -3.50 -11.28 17.36
N ARG A 234 -2.97 -11.07 16.16
CA ARG A 234 -2.25 -9.86 15.74
C ARG A 234 -2.82 -9.34 14.42
N TYR A 235 -2.45 -8.12 14.06
CA TYR A 235 -2.74 -7.55 12.75
C TYR A 235 -1.45 -7.11 12.06
N LYS A 236 -1.51 -7.01 10.73
CA LYS A 236 -0.57 -6.28 9.88
C LYS A 236 -1.40 -5.35 9.01
N THR A 237 -1.00 -4.09 8.94
CA THR A 237 -1.55 -3.14 7.97
C THR A 237 -0.71 -3.15 6.71
N PHE A 238 -1.34 -2.88 5.59
CA PHE A 238 -0.73 -2.85 4.27
C PHE A 238 -1.06 -1.52 3.62
N LEU A 239 -0.06 -0.83 3.10
CA LEU A 239 -0.29 0.34 2.28
C LEU A 239 -0.85 -0.13 0.93
N LEU A 240 -1.85 0.59 0.43
CA LEU A 240 -2.32 0.39 -0.94
C LEU A 240 -1.82 1.55 -1.79
N MET A 241 -0.95 1.22 -2.73
CA MET A 241 -0.32 2.15 -3.64
C MET A 241 -1.35 2.78 -4.61
N PRO A 242 -1.27 4.09 -4.89
CA PRO A 242 -2.08 4.74 -5.92
C PRO A 242 -1.91 4.11 -7.30
N PHE A 243 -2.97 4.13 -8.11
CA PHE A 243 -2.92 3.53 -9.46
C PHE A 243 -1.94 4.26 -10.40
N GLU A 244 -1.67 5.55 -10.20
CA GLU A 244 -0.63 6.26 -10.96
C GLU A 244 0.76 5.65 -10.75
N MET A 245 1.04 5.13 -9.56
CA MET A 245 2.33 4.54 -9.24
C MET A 245 2.46 3.12 -9.81
N LEU A 246 1.35 2.38 -9.95
CA LEU A 246 1.34 1.10 -10.67
C LEU A 246 1.68 1.26 -12.15
N LYS A 247 1.26 2.35 -12.80
CA LYS A 247 1.59 2.59 -14.23
C LYS A 247 3.09 2.69 -14.53
N LYS A 248 3.94 2.76 -13.51
CA LYS A 248 5.40 2.83 -13.60
C LYS A 248 6.07 1.46 -13.39
N ASP A 249 5.33 0.37 -13.61
CA ASP A 249 5.57 -1.03 -13.18
C ASP A 249 6.76 -1.80 -13.80
N ILE A 250 7.91 -1.15 -13.96
CA ILE A 250 9.17 -1.90 -14.05
C ILE A 250 9.88 -1.77 -12.71
N SER A 251 9.66 -2.76 -11.84
CA SER A 251 10.49 -2.94 -10.65
C SER A 251 11.69 -3.83 -11.00
N VAL A 252 12.91 -3.31 -10.80
CA VAL A 252 14.17 -4.02 -11.05
C VAL A 252 14.79 -4.36 -9.69
N GLN A 253 14.82 -5.64 -9.34
CA GLN A 253 15.60 -6.13 -8.21
C GLN A 253 16.89 -6.77 -8.74
N ALA A 254 18.02 -6.14 -8.39
CA ALA A 254 19.35 -6.68 -8.67
C ALA A 254 19.83 -7.46 -7.44
N GLU A 255 20.00 -8.76 -7.59
CA GLU A 255 20.62 -9.59 -6.55
C GLU A 255 22.06 -9.90 -6.93
N SER A 256 22.99 -9.63 -6.00
CA SER A 256 24.34 -10.16 -6.10
C SER A 256 24.32 -11.63 -5.71
N ILE A 257 24.42 -12.53 -6.69
CA ILE A 257 24.60 -13.95 -6.41
C ILE A 257 26.01 -14.12 -5.80
N PRO A 258 26.16 -14.54 -4.53
CA PRO A 258 27.46 -14.57 -3.90
C PRO A 258 28.23 -15.79 -4.42
N VAL A 259 29.02 -15.58 -5.46
CA VAL A 259 30.11 -16.49 -5.82
C VAL A 259 31.38 -15.68 -5.65
N GLY A 260 32.18 -16.01 -4.62
CA GLY A 260 33.32 -15.20 -4.16
C GLY A 260 34.08 -14.53 -5.30
N ALA A 261 34.02 -13.19 -5.36
CA ALA A 261 34.63 -12.41 -6.41
C ALA A 261 36.05 -12.00 -5.97
N GLY A 262 37.07 -12.60 -6.58
CA GLY A 262 38.45 -12.10 -6.48
C GLY A 262 38.64 -10.85 -7.34
N ALA A 263 39.68 -10.06 -7.02
CA ALA A 263 40.04 -8.86 -7.78
C ALA A 263 40.11 -9.15 -9.29
N GLU A 264 39.55 -8.25 -10.10
CA GLU A 264 39.51 -8.29 -11.57
C GLU A 264 38.67 -9.41 -12.22
N ARG A 265 37.86 -10.16 -11.46
CA ARG A 265 36.95 -11.16 -12.05
C ARG A 265 35.56 -10.58 -12.33
N LYS A 266 34.96 -11.04 -13.43
CA LYS A 266 33.58 -10.72 -13.81
C LYS A 266 32.61 -11.32 -12.80
N VAL A 267 31.68 -10.50 -12.31
CA VAL A 267 30.60 -10.94 -11.43
C VAL A 267 29.34 -11.16 -12.26
N LEU A 268 28.59 -12.21 -11.93
CA LEU A 268 27.31 -12.53 -12.54
C LEU A 268 26.21 -11.84 -11.73
N VAL A 269 25.48 -10.94 -12.36
CA VAL A 269 24.33 -10.24 -11.75
C VAL A 269 23.07 -10.86 -12.33
N GLY A 270 22.21 -11.37 -11.46
CA GLY A 270 20.84 -11.75 -11.83
C GLY A 270 19.96 -10.52 -11.75
N ILE A 271 19.20 -10.24 -12.82
CA ILE A 271 18.18 -9.20 -12.83
C ILE A 271 16.83 -9.89 -12.92
N ASN A 272 16.01 -9.77 -11.87
CA ASN A 272 14.62 -10.19 -11.91
C ASN A 272 13.75 -8.98 -12.23
N ILE A 273 12.93 -9.11 -13.28
CA ILE A 273 11.97 -8.09 -13.71
C ILE A 273 10.58 -8.67 -13.49
N LYS A 274 9.78 -8.03 -12.63
CA LYS A 274 8.39 -8.40 -12.39
C LYS A 274 7.48 -7.33 -13.00
N SER A 275 6.73 -7.74 -14.02
CA SER A 275 5.66 -6.95 -14.61
C SER A 275 4.32 -7.34 -13.97
N THR A 276 3.42 -6.37 -13.84
CA THR A 276 2.06 -6.54 -13.30
C THR A 276 0.98 -6.41 -14.38
N PHE A 277 1.37 -6.22 -15.65
CA PHE A 277 0.40 -6.12 -16.74
C PHE A 277 -0.51 -7.35 -16.74
N THR A 278 -1.81 -7.11 -16.77
CA THR A 278 -2.83 -8.17 -16.74
C THR A 278 -3.16 -8.69 -18.12
N GLU A 279 -2.67 -8.02 -19.17
CA GLU A 279 -2.80 -8.38 -20.57
C GLU A 279 -1.44 -8.20 -21.27
N ASP A 280 -1.24 -8.88 -22.39
CA ASP A 280 -0.02 -8.75 -23.19
C ASP A 280 0.02 -7.35 -23.82
N GLU A 281 0.86 -6.47 -23.28
CA GLU A 281 1.15 -5.18 -23.89
C GLU A 281 2.17 -5.37 -25.02
N THR A 282 1.73 -5.11 -26.26
CA THR A 282 2.64 -5.08 -27.41
C THR A 282 3.04 -3.64 -27.68
N THR A 283 4.33 -3.42 -27.88
CA THR A 283 4.85 -2.11 -28.29
C THR A 283 5.25 -2.18 -29.76
N ASP A 284 4.95 -1.15 -30.55
CA ASP A 284 5.35 -1.01 -31.96
C ASP A 284 6.85 -0.71 -32.16
N TYR A 285 7.72 -1.14 -31.24
CA TYR A 285 9.16 -0.98 -31.39
C TYR A 285 9.76 -2.26 -32.00
N GLU A 286 10.06 -2.20 -33.32
CA GLU A 286 11.01 -3.08 -34.01
C GLU A 286 12.45 -2.86 -33.56
#